data_AF-A0A132BVP9-F1
#
_entry.id   AF-A0A132BVP9-F1
#
_cell.length_a   1.000
_cell.length_b   1.000
_cell.length_c   1.000
_cell.angle_alpha   90.00
_cell.angle_beta   90.00
_cell.angle_gamma   90.00
#
_symmetry.space_group_name_H-M   'P 1'
#
loop_
_entity.id
_entity.type
_entity.pdbx_description
1 polymer ?
#
loop_
_entity_poly.entity_id
_entity_poly.type
_entity_poly.pdbx_seq_one_letter_code
_entity_poly.pdbx_strand_id
1 'polypeptide(L)'
;MPAKDTFANIGSGLDSPATGLITILPDDNADLTIMPRALMVGTAGDVAVIMKDGTLGTLPALQPGVPYPVRVSRVLATDTSATGIVGLY
;
A
#
# COMPACT_ATOMS: atom_id res chain seq x y z
N MET A 1 -26.12 -0.53 15.21
CA MET A 1 -25.42 -1.80 15.50
C MET A 1 -24.15 -1.83 14.68
N PRO A 2 -22.99 -2.24 15.23
CA PRO A 2 -21.79 -2.46 14.42
C PRO A 2 -22.07 -3.57 13.39
N ALA A 3 -21.33 -3.56 12.28
CA ALA A 3 -21.42 -4.64 11.29
C ALA A 3 -21.04 -5.98 11.94
N LYS A 4 -21.80 -7.03 11.64
CA LYS A 4 -21.48 -8.39 12.10
C LYS A 4 -20.45 -9.01 11.16
N ASP A 5 -19.26 -9.31 11.70
CA ASP A 5 -18.24 -10.08 10.98
C ASP A 5 -18.37 -11.58 11.29
N THR A 6 -18.79 -12.36 10.29
CA THR A 6 -18.91 -13.82 10.41
C THR A 6 -17.56 -14.54 10.39
N PHE A 7 -16.49 -13.85 10.01
CA PHE A 7 -15.12 -14.38 9.90
C PHE A 7 -14.20 -13.87 11.02
N ALA A 8 -14.74 -13.24 12.08
CA ALA A 8 -13.98 -12.62 13.15
C ALA A 8 -12.98 -13.54 13.88
N ASN A 9 -13.16 -14.87 13.80
CA ASN A 9 -12.28 -15.87 14.41
C ASN A 9 -11.37 -16.57 13.40
N ILE A 10 -11.31 -16.11 12.15
CA ILE A 10 -10.45 -16.66 11.09
C ILE A 10 -9.17 -15.82 11.02
N GLY A 11 -8.01 -16.48 11.04
CA GLY A 11 -6.73 -15.80 10.89
C GLY A 11 -6.53 -15.23 9.48
N SER A 12 -6.04 -13.99 9.39
CA SER A 12 -5.74 -13.34 8.10
C SER A 12 -4.35 -13.69 7.59
N GLY A 13 -4.27 -14.30 6.40
CA GLY A 13 -3.06 -14.55 5.64
C GLY A 13 -2.68 -13.40 4.68
N LEU A 14 -1.62 -13.58 3.90
CA LEU A 14 -1.18 -12.56 2.92
C LEU A 14 -2.17 -12.37 1.78
N ASP A 15 -2.94 -13.40 1.45
CA ASP A 15 -3.97 -13.48 0.41
C ASP A 15 -5.38 -13.13 0.92
N SER A 16 -5.56 -12.92 2.23
CA SER A 16 -6.85 -12.54 2.80
C SER A 16 -7.27 -11.11 2.41
N PRO A 17 -8.53 -10.72 2.55
CA PRO A 17 -8.94 -9.32 2.35
C PRO A 17 -8.23 -8.34 3.31
N ALA A 18 -8.06 -7.09 2.87
CA ALA A 18 -7.58 -6.00 3.73
C ALA A 18 -8.59 -5.72 4.85
N THR A 19 -8.11 -5.58 6.08
CA THR A 19 -8.93 -5.26 7.27
C THR A 19 -8.76 -3.81 7.68
N GLY A 20 -7.72 -3.14 7.19
CA GLY A 20 -7.47 -1.73 7.38
C GLY A 20 -6.81 -1.08 6.17
N LEU A 21 -6.70 0.25 6.26
CA LEU A 21 -5.95 1.05 5.31
C LEU A 21 -5.23 2.19 6.02
N ILE A 22 -4.09 2.58 5.46
CA ILE A 22 -3.34 3.79 5.84
C ILE A 22 -3.22 4.70 4.65
N THR A 23 -3.40 6.00 4.86
CA THR A 23 -2.99 7.00 3.87
C THR A 23 -1.47 7.13 3.93
N ILE A 24 -0.82 7.09 2.77
CA ILE A 24 0.63 7.17 2.66
C ILE A 24 1.00 8.54 2.10
N LEU A 25 1.73 9.31 2.89
CA LEU A 25 2.45 10.48 2.41
C LEU A 25 3.86 10.01 2.02
N PRO A 26 4.29 10.20 0.76
CA PRO A 26 5.65 9.87 0.34
C PRO A 26 6.72 10.60 1.16
N ASP A 27 7.76 9.89 1.56
CA ASP A 27 8.91 10.42 2.30
C ASP A 27 10.18 9.62 1.95
N ASP A 28 11.23 10.31 1.50
CA ASP A 28 12.50 9.68 1.14
C ASP A 28 13.29 9.17 2.36
N ASN A 29 12.97 9.66 3.56
CA ASN A 29 13.75 9.46 4.77
C ASN A 29 13.05 8.63 5.86
N ALA A 30 11.77 8.29 5.69
CA ALA A 30 10.99 7.58 6.69
C ALA A 30 10.30 6.33 6.13
N ASP A 31 10.43 5.21 6.83
CA ASP A 31 9.67 3.99 6.52
C ASP A 31 8.22 4.09 7.00
N LEU A 32 7.34 3.34 6.35
CA LEU A 32 5.95 3.21 6.74
C LEU A 32 5.83 2.50 8.09
N THR A 33 4.95 3.00 8.96
CA THR A 33 4.69 2.40 10.28
C THR A 33 4.01 1.04 10.19
N ILE A 34 3.28 0.77 9.10
CA ILE A 34 2.62 -0.50 8.80
C ILE A 34 2.99 -0.89 7.37
N MET A 35 3.55 -2.08 7.20
CA MET A 35 3.83 -2.68 5.90
C MET A 35 2.51 -3.14 5.27
N PRO A 36 2.04 -2.51 4.18
CA PRO A 36 0.82 -2.95 3.51
C PRO A 36 1.01 -4.29 2.81
N ARG A 37 -0.12 -4.90 2.47
CA ARG A 37 -0.24 -6.07 1.57
C ARG A 37 -0.58 -5.66 0.14
N ALA A 38 -1.15 -4.48 -0.05
CA ALA A 38 -1.37 -3.88 -1.36
C ALA A 38 -1.26 -2.35 -1.32
N LEU A 39 -0.95 -1.74 -2.46
CA LEU A 39 -1.03 -0.30 -2.68
C LEU A 39 -2.17 0.03 -3.65
N MET A 40 -2.82 1.16 -3.41
CA MET A 40 -3.75 1.81 -4.34
C MET A 40 -3.36 3.27 -4.52
N VAL A 41 -3.70 3.83 -5.67
CA VAL A 41 -3.48 5.25 -5.97
C VAL A 41 -4.81 5.94 -6.29
N GLY A 42 -4.87 7.25 -6.07
CA GLY A 42 -6.00 8.11 -6.43
C GLY A 42 -5.83 8.74 -7.82
N THR A 43 -4.59 8.94 -8.27
CA THR A 43 -4.27 9.40 -9.63
C THR A 43 -3.31 8.44 -10.30
N ALA A 44 -3.43 8.30 -11.62
CA ALA A 44 -2.50 7.47 -12.39
C ALA A 44 -1.08 8.04 -12.31
N GLY A 45 -0.08 7.16 -12.29
CA GLY A 45 1.31 7.56 -12.29
C GLY A 45 2.24 6.48 -11.73
N ASP A 46 3.48 6.87 -11.55
CA ASP A 46 4.54 6.03 -11.01
C ASP A 46 4.65 6.21 -9.50
N VAL A 47 5.00 5.14 -8.79
CA VAL A 47 5.31 5.18 -7.36
C VAL A 47 6.70 4.58 -7.15
N ALA A 48 7.64 5.42 -6.72
CA ALA A 48 8.98 5.00 -6.32
C ALA A 48 8.94 4.46 -4.88
N VAL A 49 9.53 3.29 -4.67
CA VAL A 49 9.38 2.52 -3.43
C VAL A 49 10.66 1.83 -3.01
N ILE A 50 10.75 1.55 -1.71
CA ILE A 50 11.59 0.47 -1.18
C ILE A 50 10.65 -0.68 -0.82
N MET A 51 10.94 -1.86 -1.37
CA MET A 51 10.17 -3.08 -1.14
C MET A 51 10.59 -3.76 0.17
N LYS A 52 9.80 -4.72 0.65
CA LYS A 52 10.07 -5.50 1.87
C LYS A 52 11.48 -6.12 1.89
N ASP A 53 11.99 -6.55 0.75
CA ASP A 53 13.31 -7.16 0.62
C ASP A 53 14.46 -6.15 0.56
N GLY A 54 14.16 -4.84 0.65
CA GLY A 54 15.12 -3.75 0.53
C GLY A 54 15.37 -3.28 -0.90
N THR A 55 14.73 -3.89 -1.91
CA THR A 55 14.87 -3.46 -3.30
C THR A 55 14.29 -2.07 -3.50
N LEU A 56 15.10 -1.15 -4.00
CA LEU A 56 14.64 0.15 -4.51
C LEU A 56 14.14 -0.04 -5.94
N GLY A 57 12.94 0.43 -6.23
CA GLY A 57 12.37 0.35 -7.56
C GLY A 57 11.17 1.27 -7.76
N THR A 58 10.67 1.28 -8.99
CA THR A 58 9.48 2.04 -9.37
C THR A 58 8.38 1.07 -9.76
N LEU A 59 7.17 1.28 -9.24
CA LEU A 59 5.95 0.66 -9.73
C LEU A 59 5.37 1.56 -10.82
N PRO A 60 5.50 1.20 -12.11
CA PRO A 60 5.17 2.10 -13.20
C PRO A 60 3.68 2.10 -13.52
N ALA A 61 3.17 3.25 -13.96
CA ALA A 61 1.86 3.44 -14.56
C ALA A 61 0.69 2.82 -13.76
N LEU A 62 0.76 2.93 -12.43
CA LEU A 62 -0.34 2.50 -11.55
C LEU A 62 -1.61 3.25 -11.91
N GLN A 63 -2.74 2.56 -11.85
CA GLN A 63 -4.04 3.10 -12.21
C GLN A 63 -4.90 3.36 -10.97
N PRO A 64 -5.70 4.43 -10.96
CA PRO A 64 -6.60 4.74 -9.86
C PRO A 64 -7.55 3.59 -9.55
N GLY A 65 -7.75 3.31 -8.27
CA GLY A 65 -8.73 2.31 -7.85
C GLY A 65 -8.28 0.84 -7.99
N VAL A 66 -7.09 0.57 -8.53
CA VAL A 66 -6.56 -0.79 -8.66
C VAL A 66 -5.70 -1.17 -7.44
N PRO A 67 -6.04 -2.22 -6.68
CA PRO A 67 -5.20 -2.73 -5.59
C PRO A 67 -4.06 -3.59 -6.15
N TYR A 68 -2.83 -3.10 -6.06
CA TYR A 68 -1.64 -3.81 -6.48
C TYR A 68 -1.05 -4.59 -5.29
N PRO A 69 -1.01 -5.94 -5.32
CA PRO A 69 -0.49 -6.74 -4.21
C PRO A 69 1.03 -6.61 -4.10
N VAL A 70 1.49 -5.71 -3.23
CA VAL A 70 2.90 -5.41 -2.98
C VAL A 70 3.13 -5.15 -1.50
N ARG A 71 4.33 -5.47 -1.04
CA ARG A 71 4.77 -5.21 0.34
C ARG A 71 5.87 -4.16 0.32
N VAL A 72 5.48 -2.92 0.57
CA VAL A 72 6.34 -1.73 0.46
C VAL A 72 6.72 -1.24 1.85
N SER A 73 8.02 -1.12 2.13
CA SER A 73 8.52 -0.55 3.39
C SER A 73 8.56 0.97 3.36
N ARG A 74 8.78 1.58 2.20
CA ARG A 74 8.85 3.03 2.01
C ARG A 74 8.28 3.44 0.67
N VAL A 75 7.54 4.54 0.63
CA VAL A 75 7.17 5.23 -0.61
C VAL A 75 7.98 6.52 -0.66
N LEU A 76 8.78 6.68 -1.70
CA LEU A 76 9.67 7.82 -1.89
C LEU A 76 8.90 9.03 -2.40
N ALA A 77 9.21 10.22 -1.89
CA ALA A 77 8.71 11.48 -2.42
C ALA A 77 9.35 11.82 -3.77
N THR A 78 10.63 11.49 -3.92
CA THR A 78 11.33 11.60 -5.21
C THR A 78 10.81 10.54 -6.18
N ASP A 79 10.65 10.91 -7.46
CA ASP A 79 10.22 10.05 -8.56
C ASP A 79 8.84 9.37 -8.40
N THR A 80 8.02 9.83 -7.46
CA THR A 80 6.60 9.44 -7.35
C THR A 80 5.71 10.52 -7.97
N SER A 81 4.95 10.13 -8.99
CA SER A 81 4.00 11.01 -9.69
C SER A 81 2.54 10.69 -9.40
N ALA A 82 2.23 9.46 -8.96
CA ALA A 82 0.90 9.13 -8.49
C ALA A 82 0.62 9.80 -7.14
N THR A 83 -0.63 10.22 -6.92
CA THR A 83 -1.10 10.86 -5.68
C THR A 83 -2.26 10.09 -5.08
N GLY A 84 -2.64 10.42 -3.84
CA GLY A 84 -3.71 9.70 -3.13
C GLY A 84 -3.32 8.25 -2.85
N ILE A 85 -2.07 8.01 -2.43
CA ILE A 85 -1.53 6.68 -2.20
C ILE A 85 -2.09 6.12 -0.89
N VAL A 86 -2.60 4.90 -0.96
CA VAL A 86 -3.18 4.19 0.18
C VAL A 86 -2.54 2.81 0.28
N GLY A 87 -2.10 2.45 1.49
CA GLY A 87 -1.68 1.09 1.82
C GLY A 87 -2.83 0.31 2.42
N LEU A 88 -3.10 -0.88 1.90
CA LEU A 88 -4.11 -1.82 2.40
C LEU A 88 -3.43 -2.92 3.19
N TYR A 89 -3.84 -3.17 4.43
CA TYR A 89 -3.20 -4.15 5.33
C TYR A 89 -4.18 -5.10 6.01
#